data_AF-I0K970-F1
#
_entry.id   AF-I0K970-F1
#
_cell.length_a   1.000
_cell.length_b   1.000
_cell.length_c   1.000
_cell.angle_alpha   90.00
_cell.angle_beta   90.00
_cell.angle_gamma   90.00
#
_symmetry.space_group_name_H-M   'P 1'
#
loop_
_entity.id
_entity.type
_entity.pdbx_description
1 polymer ?
#
loop_
_entity_poly.entity_id
_entity_poly.type
_entity_poly.pdbx_seq_one_letter_code
_entity_poly.pdbx_strand_id
1 'polypeptide(L)'
;MLFFLRQYSLFFALLVAWPQLATAAVPVAHTRGSGGYIDEEYDAYRRKGDAFFKAGRYSEARQQYQNCLEVPGFENDEYAKGRIEVTTRCLALLQQADDALQNQNDTLVVQTLQQVLALNPADELLISRITEHYELEGNTLFAADRLMEARTYYVRAAGYAKQVRNRLKMSTLETQIRAIDIRLEQLENEREVFLRASPRKLPKTIPAVPVKSRVDPTKPLLKISLAVLTAGSGLLAYSLRRDFEDKKEVVERLGAELDPDNKGIKPDQFPAYREAAEQVRKAYEQQGLYRICLGVATAAILGEAYLFLHKPQPRPTSFFWRPSATSYGLTIGYRF
;
A
#
# COMPACT_ATOMS: atom_id res chain seq x y z
N MET A 1 -23.08 36.88 14.68
CA MET A 1 -22.63 35.79 13.80
C MET A 1 -22.70 36.25 12.35
N LEU A 2 -21.87 37.24 11.98
CA LEU A 2 -21.91 37.96 10.69
C LEU A 2 -20.63 38.80 10.61
N PHE A 3 -19.43 38.22 10.38
CA PHE A 3 -18.19 38.97 10.08
C PHE A 3 -17.04 38.00 9.71
N PHE A 4 -17.19 37.13 8.70
CA PHE A 4 -16.06 36.28 8.24
C PHE A 4 -16.07 35.94 6.74
N LEU A 5 -16.69 36.76 5.89
CA LEU A 5 -16.62 36.62 4.43
C LEU A 5 -16.30 37.96 3.76
N ARG A 6 -15.01 38.34 3.69
CA ARG A 6 -14.56 39.38 2.73
C ARG A 6 -13.04 39.54 2.60
N GLN A 7 -12.26 38.46 2.38
CA GLN A 7 -10.83 38.68 2.11
C GLN A 7 -10.09 37.57 1.35
N TYR A 8 -10.65 37.05 0.26
CA TYR A 8 -9.90 36.18 -0.68
C TYR A 8 -10.32 36.45 -2.14
N SER A 9 -10.13 37.68 -2.63
CA SER A 9 -10.47 38.01 -4.03
C SER A 9 -9.50 38.97 -4.72
N LEU A 10 -8.25 39.10 -4.25
CA LEU A 10 -7.25 39.98 -4.85
C LEU A 10 -5.83 39.39 -4.81
N PHE A 11 -5.65 38.18 -5.33
CA PHE A 11 -4.30 37.61 -5.58
C PHE A 11 -4.28 36.69 -6.81
N PHE A 12 -4.98 37.08 -7.88
CA PHE A 12 -5.00 36.32 -9.14
C PHE A 12 -4.96 37.26 -10.36
N ALA A 13 -3.93 38.11 -10.42
CA ALA A 13 -3.62 38.91 -11.61
C ALA A 13 -2.17 39.40 -11.56
N LEU A 14 -1.21 38.47 -11.61
CA LEU A 14 0.16 38.81 -12.01
C LEU A 14 0.59 37.87 -13.13
N LEU A 15 0.19 38.30 -14.32
CA LEU A 15 0.71 37.88 -15.62
C LEU A 15 2.24 37.92 -15.58
N VAL A 16 2.86 36.76 -15.43
CA VAL A 16 4.27 36.56 -15.76
C VAL A 16 4.34 36.41 -17.28
N ALA A 17 4.50 37.55 -17.96
CA ALA A 17 5.00 37.57 -19.33
C ALA A 17 6.48 37.15 -19.29
N TRP A 18 6.73 35.85 -19.44
CA TRP A 18 8.10 35.34 -19.58
C TRP A 18 8.60 35.70 -20.98
N PRO A 19 9.67 36.49 -21.14
CA PRO A 19 10.24 36.74 -22.45
C PRO A 19 10.83 35.43 -22.98
N GLN A 20 10.32 34.96 -24.12
CA GLN A 20 10.98 33.94 -24.93
C GLN A 20 12.26 34.56 -25.49
N LEU A 21 13.35 34.47 -24.73
CA LEU A 21 14.69 34.68 -25.26
C LEU A 21 14.97 33.52 -26.22
N ALA A 22 14.77 33.80 -27.52
CA ALA A 22 15.29 32.97 -28.59
C ALA A 22 16.82 33.00 -28.50
N THR A 23 17.39 31.95 -27.92
CA THR A 23 18.83 31.69 -27.94
C THR A 23 19.22 31.36 -29.37
N ALA A 24 19.87 32.30 -30.04
CA ALA A 24 20.58 32.05 -31.28
C ALA A 24 21.66 31.00 -31.00
N ALA A 25 21.51 29.81 -31.57
CA ALA A 25 22.50 28.76 -31.51
C ALA A 25 23.76 29.24 -32.26
N VAL A 26 24.80 29.62 -31.51
CA VAL A 26 26.14 29.80 -32.06
C VAL A 26 26.69 28.40 -32.33
N PRO A 27 26.97 28.02 -33.59
CA PRO A 27 27.60 26.74 -33.87
C PRO A 27 29.05 26.80 -33.40
N VAL A 28 29.33 26.23 -32.23
CA VAL A 28 30.69 26.01 -31.75
C VAL A 28 31.29 24.89 -32.60
N ALA A 29 32.17 25.26 -33.52
CA ALA A 29 32.94 24.32 -34.30
C ALA A 29 33.98 23.64 -33.38
N HIS A 30 33.69 22.42 -32.93
CA HIS A 30 34.66 21.59 -32.22
C HIS A 30 35.67 21.01 -33.21
N THR A 31 36.91 21.50 -33.11
CA THR A 31 38.07 20.98 -33.83
C THR A 31 38.37 19.55 -33.36
N ARG A 32 38.06 18.56 -34.21
CA ARG A 32 38.45 17.15 -34.05
C ARG A 32 39.96 17.00 -34.15
N GLY A 33 40.67 17.17 -33.04
CA GLY A 33 42.06 16.77 -32.88
C GLY A 33 42.16 15.86 -31.66
N SER A 34 42.49 14.58 -31.85
CA SER A 34 42.76 13.59 -30.77
C SER A 34 41.70 13.38 -29.66
N GLY A 35 40.59 14.14 -29.66
CA GLY A 35 39.60 14.18 -28.57
C GLY A 35 38.54 13.08 -28.58
N GLY A 36 38.45 12.25 -29.63
CA GLY A 36 37.36 11.27 -29.75
C GLY A 36 37.31 10.21 -28.65
N TYR A 37 38.45 9.81 -28.08
CA TYR A 37 38.49 8.86 -26.96
C TYR A 37 38.13 9.48 -25.60
N ILE A 38 38.49 10.76 -25.40
CA ILE A 38 38.18 11.50 -24.15
C ILE A 38 36.67 11.80 -24.10
N ASP A 39 36.08 12.10 -25.25
CA ASP A 39 34.63 12.30 -25.39
C ASP A 39 33.84 11.02 -25.03
N GLU A 40 34.33 9.83 -25.39
CA GLU A 40 33.65 8.56 -25.09
C GLU A 40 33.62 8.23 -23.59
N GLU A 41 34.69 8.51 -22.86
CA GLU A 41 34.76 8.26 -21.41
C GLU A 41 33.82 9.19 -20.64
N TYR A 42 33.87 10.49 -20.93
CA TYR A 42 32.94 11.48 -20.36
C TYR A 42 31.47 11.09 -20.65
N ASP A 43 31.16 10.74 -21.91
CA ASP A 43 29.81 10.33 -22.30
C ASP A 43 29.35 9.04 -21.61
N ALA A 44 30.27 8.13 -21.31
CA ALA A 44 29.96 6.92 -20.55
C ALA A 44 29.60 7.25 -19.09
N TYR A 45 30.40 8.07 -18.40
CA TYR A 45 30.11 8.51 -17.03
C TYR A 45 28.81 9.32 -16.97
N ARG A 46 28.61 10.26 -17.89
CA ARG A 46 27.39 11.06 -17.98
C ARG A 46 26.16 10.19 -18.13
N ARG A 47 26.15 9.25 -19.09
CA ARG A 47 25.01 8.34 -19.31
C ARG A 47 24.73 7.46 -18.08
N LYS A 48 25.77 6.97 -17.40
CA LYS A 48 25.60 6.19 -16.16
C LYS A 48 25.03 7.05 -15.03
N GLY A 49 25.54 8.26 -14.84
CA GLY A 49 25.05 9.22 -13.85
C GLY A 49 23.58 9.57 -14.07
N ASP A 50 23.19 9.84 -15.33
CA ASP A 50 21.80 10.10 -15.71
C ASP A 50 20.89 8.89 -15.46
N ALA A 51 21.36 7.68 -15.78
CA ALA A 51 20.62 6.45 -15.54
C ALA A 51 20.40 6.22 -14.04
N PHE A 52 21.45 6.39 -13.21
CA PHE A 52 21.33 6.28 -11.76
C PHE A 52 20.43 7.36 -11.17
N PHE A 53 20.55 8.61 -11.64
CA PHE A 53 19.72 9.71 -11.19
C PHE A 53 18.25 9.42 -11.48
N LYS A 54 17.92 9.01 -12.72
CA LYS A 54 16.55 8.61 -13.08
C LYS A 54 16.02 7.47 -12.21
N ALA A 55 16.87 6.51 -11.85
CA ALA A 55 16.51 5.40 -10.97
C ALA A 55 16.41 5.78 -9.48
N GLY A 56 16.67 7.03 -9.08
CA GLY A 56 16.68 7.44 -7.66
C GLY A 56 17.93 7.03 -6.89
N ARG A 57 18.95 6.51 -7.58
CA ARG A 57 20.24 6.07 -6.99
C ARG A 57 21.20 7.25 -6.89
N TYR A 58 20.86 8.20 -6.03
CA TYR A 58 21.53 9.50 -5.98
C TYR A 58 23.01 9.42 -5.56
N SER A 59 23.38 8.52 -4.65
CA SER A 59 24.78 8.36 -4.24
C SER A 59 25.67 7.94 -5.40
N GLU A 60 25.24 6.94 -6.17
CA GLU A 60 25.95 6.44 -7.34
C GLU A 60 25.91 7.45 -8.49
N ALA A 61 24.79 8.12 -8.69
CA ALA A 61 24.68 9.19 -9.67
C ALA A 61 25.70 10.31 -9.41
N ARG A 62 25.80 10.77 -8.15
CA ARG A 62 26.76 11.80 -7.74
C ARG A 62 28.19 11.36 -8.03
N GLN A 63 28.55 10.12 -7.71
CA GLN A 63 29.87 9.58 -7.99
C GLN A 63 30.17 9.59 -9.49
N GLN A 64 29.24 9.15 -10.34
CA GLN A 64 29.47 9.18 -11.79
C GLN A 64 29.64 10.61 -12.32
N TYR A 65 28.89 11.58 -11.80
CA TYR A 65 29.10 12.98 -12.19
C TYR A 65 30.42 13.56 -11.68
N GLN A 66 30.92 13.11 -10.53
CA GLN A 66 32.26 13.46 -10.06
C GLN A 66 33.33 12.91 -11.00
N ASN A 67 33.18 11.65 -11.44
CA ASN A 67 34.08 11.06 -12.44
C ASN A 67 34.10 11.87 -13.75
N CYS A 68 32.96 12.47 -14.17
CA CYS A 68 32.95 13.37 -15.34
C CYS A 68 33.92 14.55 -15.19
N LEU A 69 34.05 15.11 -13.98
CA LEU A 69 34.95 16.23 -13.69
C LEU A 69 36.41 15.79 -13.54
N GLU A 70 36.67 14.49 -13.41
CA GLU A 70 38.02 13.91 -13.38
C GLU A 70 38.56 13.64 -14.80
N VAL A 71 37.69 13.67 -15.83
CA VAL A 71 38.10 13.51 -17.23
C VAL A 71 38.85 14.79 -17.68
N PRO A 72 40.09 14.67 -18.21
CA PRO A 72 40.89 15.82 -18.62
C PRO A 72 40.17 16.72 -19.64
N GLY A 73 40.11 18.02 -19.35
CA GLY A 73 39.42 19.02 -20.17
C GLY A 73 37.95 19.26 -19.79
N PHE A 74 37.40 18.50 -18.84
CA PHE A 74 36.01 18.63 -18.34
C PHE A 74 35.92 19.02 -16.86
N GLU A 75 37.01 19.49 -16.25
CA GLU A 75 37.10 19.82 -14.82
C GLU A 75 36.11 20.93 -14.40
N ASN A 76 35.68 21.73 -15.38
CA ASN A 76 34.74 22.83 -15.21
C ASN A 76 33.41 22.65 -15.94
N ASP A 77 33.05 21.41 -16.28
CA ASP A 77 31.77 21.13 -16.92
C ASP A 77 30.58 21.57 -16.04
N GLU A 78 29.82 22.56 -16.52
CA GLU A 78 28.69 23.12 -15.77
C GLU A 78 27.56 22.11 -15.60
N TYR A 79 27.38 21.22 -16.58
CA TYR A 79 26.37 20.17 -16.53
C TYR A 79 26.63 19.23 -15.35
N ALA A 80 27.83 18.65 -15.25
CA ALA A 80 28.18 17.72 -14.17
C ALA A 80 28.13 18.41 -12.80
N LYS A 81 28.63 19.65 -12.67
CA LYS A 81 28.54 20.44 -11.42
C LYS A 81 27.09 20.67 -11.00
N GLY A 82 26.23 21.13 -11.90
CA GLY A 82 24.81 21.34 -11.61
C GLY A 82 24.10 20.05 -11.21
N ARG A 83 24.43 18.92 -11.86
CA ARG A 83 23.88 17.61 -11.48
C ARG A 83 24.36 17.12 -10.11
N ILE A 84 25.62 17.35 -9.74
CA ILE A 84 26.15 17.05 -8.40
C ILE A 84 25.39 17.83 -7.33
N GLU A 85 25.11 19.11 -7.57
CA GLU A 85 24.36 19.96 -6.63
C GLU A 85 22.93 19.44 -6.41
N VAL A 86 22.19 19.20 -7.49
CA VAL A 86 20.81 18.67 -7.42
C VAL A 86 20.78 17.31 -6.70
N THR A 87 21.73 16.43 -7.03
CA THR A 87 21.83 15.10 -6.42
C THR A 87 22.16 15.18 -4.93
N THR A 88 23.04 16.11 -4.54
CA THR A 88 23.37 16.36 -3.12
C THR A 88 22.16 16.87 -2.36
N ARG A 89 21.36 17.76 -2.97
CA ARG A 89 20.10 18.23 -2.38
C ARG A 89 19.08 17.09 -2.21
N CYS A 90 18.97 16.19 -3.19
CA CYS A 90 18.09 15.02 -3.08
C CYS A 90 18.51 14.12 -1.90
N LEU A 91 19.81 13.84 -1.74
CA LEU A 91 20.33 13.05 -0.61
C LEU A 91 20.04 13.70 0.74
N ALA A 92 20.22 15.02 0.87
CA ALA A 92 19.92 15.74 2.10
C ALA A 92 18.42 15.68 2.46
N LEU A 93 17.54 15.81 1.47
CA LEU A 93 16.10 15.66 1.66
C LEU A 93 15.72 14.23 2.04
N LEU A 94 16.32 13.22 1.41
CA LEU A 94 16.07 11.82 1.79
C LEU A 94 16.49 11.55 3.23
N GLN A 95 17.65 12.04 3.67
CA GLN A 95 18.07 11.95 5.06
C GLN A 95 17.06 12.62 6.01
N GLN A 96 16.58 13.82 5.67
CA GLN A 96 15.56 14.51 6.46
C GLN A 96 14.24 13.72 6.52
N ALA A 97 13.86 13.04 5.43
CA ALA A 97 12.67 12.19 5.43
C ALA A 97 12.87 10.94 6.31
N ASP A 98 14.04 10.32 6.29
CA ASP A 98 14.36 9.19 7.15
C ASP A 98 14.37 9.59 8.64
N ASP A 99 14.93 10.76 8.97
CA ASP A 99 14.89 11.33 10.33
C ASP A 99 13.44 11.63 10.76
N ALA A 100 12.60 12.16 9.86
CA ALA A 100 11.19 12.41 10.13
C ALA A 100 10.41 11.11 10.37
N LEU A 101 10.75 10.03 9.65
CA LEU A 101 10.15 8.71 9.82
C LEU A 101 10.49 8.11 11.19
N GLN A 102 11.74 8.25 11.65
CA GLN A 102 12.16 7.83 13.00
C GLN A 102 11.38 8.57 14.09
N ASN A 103 11.01 9.83 13.83
CA ASN A 103 10.21 10.65 14.74
C ASN A 103 8.68 10.46 14.57
N GLN A 104 8.24 9.51 13.75
CA GLN A 104 6.81 9.23 13.47
C GLN A 104 6.05 10.46 12.93
N ASN A 105 6.72 11.33 12.17
CA ASN A 105 6.12 12.51 11.57
C ASN A 105 5.80 12.27 10.08
N ASP A 106 4.76 11.48 9.81
CA ASP A 106 4.38 11.05 8.46
C ASP A 106 4.07 12.24 7.51
N THR A 107 3.54 13.33 8.08
CA THR A 107 3.23 14.53 7.29
C THR A 107 4.51 15.15 6.73
N LEU A 108 5.56 15.25 7.56
CA LEU A 108 6.85 15.78 7.13
C LEU A 108 7.54 14.83 6.15
N VAL A 109 7.46 13.51 6.37
CA VAL A 109 8.00 12.50 5.44
C VAL A 109 7.43 12.72 4.05
N VAL A 110 6.10 12.74 3.90
CA VAL A 110 5.45 12.93 2.60
C VAL A 110 5.84 14.25 1.95
N GLN A 111 5.85 15.36 2.71
CA GLN A 111 6.23 16.67 2.18
C GLN A 111 7.66 16.69 1.66
N THR A 112 8.61 16.13 2.42
CA THR A 112 10.01 16.07 2.02
C THR A 112 10.22 15.17 0.80
N LEU A 113 9.54 14.01 0.74
CA LEU A 113 9.60 13.14 -0.43
C LEU A 113 8.99 13.80 -1.69
N GLN A 114 7.94 14.61 -1.54
CA GLN A 114 7.40 15.41 -2.64
C GLN A 114 8.39 16.46 -3.15
N GLN A 115 9.21 17.04 -2.27
CA GLN A 115 10.29 17.96 -2.68
C GLN A 115 11.35 17.22 -3.50
N VAL A 116 11.69 15.98 -3.16
CA VAL A 116 12.60 15.15 -3.97
C VAL A 116 11.99 14.87 -5.35
N LEU A 117 10.71 14.51 -5.42
CA LEU A 117 10.03 14.30 -6.70
C LEU A 117 9.91 15.58 -7.55
N ALA A 118 9.88 16.76 -6.94
CA ALA A 118 9.93 18.02 -7.68
C ALA A 118 11.30 18.22 -8.37
N LEU A 119 12.39 17.74 -7.75
CA LEU A 119 13.73 17.75 -8.34
C LEU A 119 13.94 16.62 -9.36
N ASN A 120 13.31 15.46 -9.12
CA ASN A 120 13.40 14.28 -9.97
C ASN A 120 12.03 13.58 -10.11
N PRO A 121 11.17 14.04 -11.03
CA PRO A 121 9.84 13.47 -11.21
C PRO A 121 9.87 12.06 -11.85
N ALA A 122 11.03 11.57 -12.27
CA ALA A 122 11.20 10.25 -12.86
C ALA A 122 11.76 9.21 -11.88
N ASP A 123 11.94 9.55 -10.60
CA ASP A 123 12.47 8.64 -9.58
C ASP A 123 11.52 7.45 -9.33
N GLU A 124 11.78 6.34 -10.02
CA GLU A 124 10.91 5.16 -9.97
C GLU A 124 10.90 4.51 -8.57
N LEU A 125 12.04 4.49 -7.88
CA LEU A 125 12.16 3.89 -6.55
C LEU A 125 11.37 4.69 -5.52
N LEU A 126 11.53 6.01 -5.52
CA LEU A 126 10.83 6.87 -4.59
C LEU A 126 9.32 6.86 -4.82
N ILE A 127 8.88 6.89 -6.09
CA ILE A 127 7.47 6.79 -6.42
C ILE A 127 6.89 5.46 -5.92
N SER A 128 7.62 4.34 -6.04
CA SER A 128 7.20 3.05 -5.49
C SER A 128 7.07 3.10 -3.97
N ARG A 129 8.07 3.64 -3.26
CA ARG A 129 8.06 3.76 -1.79
C ARG A 129 6.88 4.62 -1.30
N ILE A 130 6.60 5.75 -1.96
CA ILE A 130 5.46 6.61 -1.64
C ILE A 130 4.13 5.86 -1.91
N THR A 131 4.04 5.14 -3.02
CA THR A 131 2.86 4.34 -3.36
C THR A 131 2.58 3.29 -2.28
N GLU A 132 3.60 2.56 -1.84
CA GLU A 132 3.51 1.54 -0.78
C GLU A 132 3.11 2.16 0.57
N HIS A 133 3.69 3.30 0.93
CA HIS A 133 3.31 4.01 2.15
C HIS A 133 1.82 4.41 2.15
N TYR A 134 1.33 5.03 1.07
CA TYR A 134 -0.08 5.39 0.96
C TYR A 134 -1.01 4.17 0.96
N GLU A 135 -0.61 3.06 0.36
CA GLU A 135 -1.38 1.83 0.39
C GLU A 135 -1.43 1.21 1.80
N LEU A 136 -0.30 1.20 2.52
CA LEU A 136 -0.24 0.72 3.91
C LEU A 136 -1.20 1.51 4.79
N GLU A 137 -1.16 2.84 4.73
CA GLU A 137 -2.07 3.73 5.46
C GLU A 137 -3.54 3.56 5.00
N GLY A 138 -3.77 3.33 3.72
CA GLY A 138 -5.09 2.95 3.21
C GLY A 138 -5.60 1.66 3.84
N ASN A 139 -4.75 0.64 3.96
CA ASN A 139 -5.09 -0.65 4.56
C ASN A 139 -5.37 -0.53 6.06
N THR A 140 -4.58 0.25 6.81
CA THR A 140 -4.79 0.48 8.25
C THR A 140 -6.12 1.19 8.50
N LEU A 141 -6.43 2.24 7.72
CA LEU A 141 -7.71 2.96 7.80
C LEU A 141 -8.90 2.10 7.39
N PHE A 142 -8.74 1.26 6.36
CA PHE A 142 -9.76 0.31 5.93
C PHE A 142 -10.08 -0.70 7.03
N ALA A 143 -9.07 -1.26 7.69
CA ALA A 143 -9.24 -2.17 8.82
C ALA A 143 -9.93 -1.51 10.03
N ALA A 144 -9.79 -0.18 10.17
CA ALA A 144 -10.47 0.61 11.21
C ALA A 144 -11.88 1.09 10.80
N ASP A 145 -12.45 0.59 9.70
CA ASP A 145 -13.75 1.01 9.13
C ASP A 145 -13.83 2.51 8.76
N ARG A 146 -12.68 3.18 8.61
CA ARG A 146 -12.57 4.59 8.17
C ARG A 146 -12.52 4.67 6.65
N LEU A 147 -13.60 4.22 6.01
CA LEU A 147 -13.66 3.96 4.56
C LEU A 147 -13.36 5.19 3.68
N MET A 148 -13.90 6.36 4.01
CA MET A 148 -13.68 7.59 3.24
C MET A 148 -12.21 8.03 3.22
N GLU A 149 -11.54 7.86 4.35
CA GLU A 149 -10.12 8.21 4.49
C GLU A 149 -9.26 7.18 3.75
N ALA A 150 -9.51 5.88 3.98
CA ALA A 150 -8.84 4.80 3.26
C ALA A 150 -8.90 5.00 1.74
N ARG A 151 -10.09 5.38 1.21
CA ARG A 151 -10.28 5.71 -0.21
C ARG A 151 -9.36 6.83 -0.68
N THR A 152 -9.23 7.89 0.11
CA THR A 152 -8.36 9.04 -0.21
C THR A 152 -6.91 8.60 -0.33
N TYR A 153 -6.44 7.73 0.57
CA TYR A 153 -5.11 7.16 0.55
C TYR A 153 -4.87 6.26 -0.68
N TYR A 154 -5.79 5.36 -1.01
CA TYR A 154 -5.67 4.52 -2.22
C TYR A 154 -5.70 5.32 -3.52
N VAL A 155 -6.51 6.38 -3.61
CA VAL A 155 -6.52 7.27 -4.78
C VAL A 155 -5.17 7.96 -4.97
N ARG A 156 -4.54 8.42 -3.87
CA ARG A 156 -3.19 8.99 -3.91
C ARG A 156 -2.18 7.95 -4.37
N ALA A 157 -2.18 6.75 -3.77
CA ALA A 157 -1.32 5.64 -4.18
C ALA A 157 -1.47 5.32 -5.68
N ALA A 158 -2.71 5.28 -6.19
CA ALA A 158 -2.99 4.98 -7.60
C ALA A 158 -2.45 6.08 -8.54
N GLY A 159 -2.50 7.34 -8.11
CA GLY A 159 -1.91 8.47 -8.84
C GLY A 159 -0.40 8.31 -9.04
N TYR A 160 0.32 7.92 -7.99
CA TYR A 160 1.75 7.65 -8.06
C TYR A 160 2.07 6.38 -8.87
N ALA A 161 1.31 5.29 -8.67
CA ALA A 161 1.47 4.07 -9.46
C ALA A 161 1.29 4.30 -10.97
N LYS A 162 0.38 5.22 -11.35
CA LYS A 162 0.18 5.64 -12.74
C LYS A 162 1.39 6.36 -13.33
N GLN A 163 2.10 7.16 -12.53
CA GLN A 163 3.29 7.91 -12.95
C GLN A 163 4.43 6.97 -13.40
N VAL A 164 4.69 5.90 -12.65
CA VAL A 164 5.68 4.84 -13.01
C VAL A 164 5.13 3.78 -13.97
N ARG A 165 3.91 3.95 -14.47
CA ARG A 165 3.23 2.99 -15.38
C ARG A 165 3.14 1.57 -14.81
N ASN A 166 3.06 1.42 -13.48
CA ASN A 166 2.92 0.13 -12.82
C ASN A 166 1.45 -0.35 -12.92
N ARG A 167 1.10 -0.95 -14.05
CA ARG A 167 -0.27 -1.38 -14.39
C ARG A 167 -0.86 -2.36 -13.37
N LEU A 168 -0.06 -3.29 -12.88
CA LEU A 168 -0.51 -4.28 -11.91
C LEU A 168 -0.90 -3.61 -10.60
N LYS A 169 -0.02 -2.75 -10.07
CA LYS A 169 -0.27 -2.03 -8.82
C LYS A 169 -1.46 -1.07 -8.93
N MET A 170 -1.59 -0.39 -10.07
CA MET A 170 -2.74 0.48 -10.33
C MET A 170 -4.05 -0.32 -10.33
N SER A 171 -4.09 -1.47 -10.99
CA SER A 171 -5.29 -2.32 -11.05
C SER A 171 -5.69 -2.88 -9.67
N THR A 172 -4.72 -3.24 -8.82
CA THR A 172 -5.01 -3.68 -7.45
C THR A 172 -5.61 -2.55 -6.62
N LEU A 173 -5.04 -1.34 -6.71
CA LEU A 173 -5.55 -0.16 -5.99
C LEU A 173 -6.93 0.27 -6.49
N GLU A 174 -7.19 0.23 -7.80
CA GLU A 174 -8.51 0.51 -8.38
C GLU A 174 -9.57 -0.49 -7.89
N THR A 175 -9.20 -1.75 -7.72
CA THR A 175 -10.09 -2.78 -7.17
C THR A 175 -10.44 -2.49 -5.71
N GLN A 176 -9.47 -2.06 -4.90
CA GLN A 176 -9.69 -1.65 -3.51
C GLN A 176 -10.57 -0.40 -3.41
N ILE A 177 -10.34 0.60 -4.26
CA ILE A 177 -11.17 1.81 -4.34
C ILE A 177 -12.62 1.44 -4.66
N ARG A 178 -12.84 0.59 -5.67
CA ARG A 178 -14.18 0.12 -6.05
C ARG A 178 -14.86 -0.65 -4.92
N ALA A 179 -14.12 -1.49 -4.19
CA ALA A 179 -14.66 -2.23 -3.05
C ALA A 179 -15.14 -1.28 -1.94
N ILE A 180 -14.40 -0.20 -1.67
CA ILE A 180 -14.83 0.85 -0.74
C ILE A 180 -16.07 1.57 -1.24
N ASP A 181 -16.11 1.96 -2.52
CA ASP A 181 -17.25 2.67 -3.11
C ASP A 181 -18.55 1.86 -2.96
N ILE A 182 -18.50 0.56 -3.24
CA ILE A 182 -19.64 -0.36 -3.03
C ILE A 182 -20.06 -0.43 -1.56
N ARG A 183 -19.09 -0.49 -0.64
CA ARG A 183 -19.39 -0.58 0.80
C ARG A 183 -20.03 0.71 1.33
N LEU A 184 -19.56 1.87 0.87
CA LEU A 184 -20.14 3.17 1.21
C LEU A 184 -21.59 3.26 0.74
N GLU A 185 -21.87 2.86 -0.50
CA GLU A 185 -23.23 2.83 -1.05
C GLU A 185 -24.16 1.89 -0.23
N GLN A 186 -23.65 0.74 0.22
CA GLN A 186 -24.41 -0.15 1.11
C GLN A 186 -24.76 0.52 2.44
N LEU A 187 -23.80 1.19 3.08
CA LEU A 187 -24.02 1.89 4.34
C LEU A 187 -25.03 3.04 4.20
N GLU A 188 -25.00 3.76 3.08
CA GLU A 188 -25.99 4.80 2.77
C GLU A 188 -27.40 4.19 2.61
N ASN A 189 -27.53 3.09 1.87
CA ASN A 189 -28.78 2.38 1.72
C ASN A 189 -29.32 1.84 3.06
N GLU A 190 -28.47 1.25 3.91
CA GLU A 190 -28.84 0.79 5.25
C GLU A 190 -29.35 1.95 6.12
N ARG A 191 -28.67 3.10 6.05
CA ARG A 191 -29.07 4.33 6.74
C ARG A 191 -30.42 4.83 6.26
N GLU A 192 -30.68 4.83 4.95
CA GLU A 192 -31.99 5.21 4.40
C GLU A 192 -33.12 4.28 4.85
N VAL A 193 -32.89 2.97 4.83
CA VAL A 193 -33.87 1.97 5.28
C VAL A 193 -34.20 2.18 6.75
N PHE A 194 -33.19 2.43 7.59
CA PHE A 194 -33.37 2.73 9.01
C PHE A 194 -34.18 4.03 9.22
N LEU A 195 -33.88 5.09 8.46
CA LEU A 195 -34.62 6.35 8.53
C LEU A 195 -36.08 6.19 8.09
N ARG A 196 -36.36 5.39 7.04
CA ARG A 196 -37.73 5.08 6.59
C ARG A 196 -38.50 4.20 7.58
N ALA A 197 -37.81 3.39 8.37
CA ALA A 197 -38.42 2.51 9.36
C ALA A 197 -38.89 3.24 10.65
N SER A 198 -38.55 4.53 10.81
CA SER A 198 -38.83 5.32 12.01
C SER A 198 -39.96 6.36 11.78
N PRO A 199 -40.93 6.54 12.69
CA PRO A 199 -41.78 5.56 13.36
C PRO A 199 -43.18 5.49 12.71
N ARG A 200 -43.67 4.27 12.47
CA ARG A 200 -45.12 4.01 12.55
C ARG A 200 -45.55 4.41 13.97
N LYS A 201 -46.56 5.28 14.09
CA LYS A 201 -47.18 5.67 15.37
C LYS A 201 -47.26 4.45 16.29
N LEU A 202 -46.57 4.51 17.45
CA LEU A 202 -46.72 3.49 18.48
C LEU A 202 -48.23 3.32 18.74
N PRO A 203 -48.79 2.11 18.58
CA PRO A 203 -50.19 1.88 18.88
C PRO A 203 -50.43 2.25 20.35
N LYS A 204 -51.29 3.25 20.55
CA LYS A 204 -51.79 3.62 21.88
C LYS A 204 -52.50 2.39 22.44
N THR A 205 -52.03 1.94 23.61
CA THR A 205 -52.63 0.91 24.48
C THR A 205 -52.77 -0.49 23.86
N ILE A 206 -51.81 -1.37 24.17
CA ILE A 206 -52.00 -2.83 24.17
C ILE A 206 -52.02 -3.26 25.64
N PRO A 207 -53.06 -3.96 26.13
CA PRO A 207 -53.12 -4.44 27.50
C PRO A 207 -52.00 -5.46 27.77
N ALA A 208 -51.45 -5.39 28.98
CA ALA A 208 -50.37 -6.24 29.45
C ALA A 208 -50.76 -7.73 29.39
N VAL A 209 -50.23 -8.45 28.40
CA VAL A 209 -50.26 -9.91 28.37
C VAL A 209 -48.92 -10.43 28.88
N PRO A 210 -48.89 -11.31 29.91
CA PRO A 210 -47.66 -11.88 30.42
C PRO A 210 -47.06 -12.85 29.38
N VAL A 211 -46.02 -12.40 28.69
CA VAL A 211 -45.26 -13.23 27.74
C VAL A 211 -44.18 -14.00 28.52
N LYS A 212 -44.37 -15.30 28.69
CA LYS A 212 -43.31 -16.25 29.09
C LYS A 212 -42.35 -16.41 27.90
N SER A 213 -41.16 -15.84 28.00
CA SER A 213 -40.07 -16.05 27.05
C SER A 213 -39.47 -17.45 27.23
N ARG A 214 -39.74 -18.35 26.29
CA ARG A 214 -39.01 -19.61 26.14
C ARG A 214 -37.95 -19.39 25.06
N VAL A 215 -36.71 -19.19 25.48
CA VAL A 215 -35.53 -19.16 24.60
C VAL A 215 -35.07 -20.61 24.47
N ASP A 216 -35.19 -21.20 23.28
CA ASP A 216 -34.56 -22.48 22.97
C ASP A 216 -33.14 -22.24 22.44
N PRO A 217 -32.08 -22.69 23.13
CA PRO A 217 -30.70 -22.52 22.71
C PRO A 217 -30.18 -23.82 22.08
N THR A 218 -30.48 -24.09 20.82
CA THR A 218 -29.72 -25.09 20.05
C THR A 218 -29.60 -24.56 18.61
N LYS A 219 -28.47 -23.94 18.24
CA LYS A 219 -27.32 -24.60 17.59
C LYS A 219 -26.08 -23.67 17.64
N PRO A 220 -25.19 -23.79 18.63
CA PRO A 220 -23.93 -23.03 18.66
C PRO A 220 -22.74 -23.72 17.96
N LEU A 221 -22.83 -25.02 17.63
CA LEU A 221 -21.65 -25.81 17.24
C LEU A 221 -21.07 -25.49 15.85
N LEU A 222 -21.88 -25.08 14.88
CA LEU A 222 -21.38 -24.81 13.51
C LEU A 222 -20.57 -23.49 13.42
N LYS A 223 -20.97 -22.47 14.19
CA LYS A 223 -20.33 -21.14 14.16
C LYS A 223 -18.96 -21.14 14.85
N ILE A 224 -18.74 -22.00 15.83
CA ILE A 224 -17.45 -22.10 16.54
C ILE A 224 -16.38 -22.73 15.63
N SER A 225 -16.75 -23.72 14.80
CA SER A 225 -15.78 -24.39 13.92
C SER A 225 -15.20 -23.49 12.82
N LEU A 226 -16.00 -22.57 12.27
CA LEU A 226 -15.56 -21.68 11.20
C LEU A 226 -14.66 -20.56 11.73
N ALA A 227 -15.02 -19.96 12.88
CA ALA A 227 -14.19 -18.96 13.56
C ALA A 227 -12.81 -19.50 13.99
N VAL A 228 -12.74 -20.77 14.42
CA VAL A 228 -11.46 -21.42 14.77
C VAL A 228 -10.61 -21.67 13.51
N LEU A 229 -11.22 -21.96 12.37
CA LEU A 229 -10.51 -22.24 11.11
C LEU A 229 -9.98 -20.95 10.45
N THR A 230 -10.72 -19.84 10.49
CA THR A 230 -10.24 -18.52 10.05
C THR A 230 -9.18 -17.94 10.98
N ALA A 231 -9.35 -18.05 12.30
CA ALA A 231 -8.33 -17.60 13.24
C ALA A 231 -7.04 -18.44 13.13
N GLY A 232 -7.17 -19.77 13.00
CA GLY A 232 -6.03 -20.69 12.86
C GLY A 232 -5.24 -20.48 11.57
N SER A 233 -5.92 -20.28 10.44
CA SER A 233 -5.25 -20.02 9.15
C SER A 233 -4.58 -18.65 9.08
N GLY A 234 -5.18 -17.62 9.70
CA GLY A 234 -4.57 -16.30 9.85
C GLY A 234 -3.29 -16.33 10.70
N LEU A 235 -3.33 -17.02 11.85
CA LEU A 235 -2.15 -17.19 12.72
C LEU A 235 -1.03 -17.99 12.03
N LEU A 236 -1.38 -19.06 11.31
CA LEU A 236 -0.40 -19.82 10.52
C LEU A 236 0.21 -18.96 9.41
N ALA A 237 -0.59 -18.23 8.65
CA ALA A 237 -0.11 -17.34 7.60
C ALA A 237 0.82 -16.24 8.15
N TYR A 238 0.47 -15.67 9.30
CA TYR A 238 1.31 -14.69 10.00
C TYR A 238 2.63 -15.32 10.46
N SER A 239 2.60 -16.51 11.08
CA SER A 239 3.80 -17.20 11.54
C SER A 239 4.76 -17.57 10.40
N LEU A 240 4.24 -18.04 9.26
CA LEU A 240 5.03 -18.38 8.08
C LEU A 240 5.69 -17.15 7.46
N ARG A 241 4.98 -16.00 7.46
CA ARG A 241 5.55 -14.75 6.96
C ARG A 241 6.66 -14.23 7.87
N ARG A 242 6.44 -14.28 9.19
CA ARG A 242 7.45 -13.87 10.17
C ARG A 242 8.71 -14.73 10.08
N ASP A 243 8.57 -16.06 10.03
CA ASP A 243 9.69 -16.99 9.89
C ASP A 243 10.51 -16.75 8.60
N PHE A 244 9.85 -16.37 7.51
CA PHE A 244 10.54 -15.99 6.27
C PHE A 244 11.37 -14.71 6.42
N GLU A 245 10.79 -13.66 7.01
CA GLU A 245 11.50 -12.38 7.22
C GLU A 245 12.68 -12.56 8.20
N ASP A 246 12.48 -13.29 9.30
CA ASP A 246 13.53 -13.57 10.29
C ASP A 246 14.72 -14.30 9.63
N LYS A 247 14.46 -15.31 8.79
CA LYS A 247 15.52 -16.04 8.06
C LYS A 247 16.21 -15.18 7.02
N LYS A 248 15.47 -14.29 6.36
CA LYS A 248 16.02 -13.37 5.37
C LYS A 248 16.98 -12.37 6.02
N GLU A 249 16.61 -11.83 7.19
CA GLU A 249 17.46 -10.94 7.98
C GLU A 249 18.78 -11.62 8.37
N VAL A 250 18.74 -12.89 8.77
CA VAL A 250 19.95 -13.68 9.10
C VAL A 250 20.89 -13.78 7.89
N VAL A 251 20.36 -14.02 6.68
CA VAL A 251 21.19 -14.08 5.46
C VAL A 251 21.78 -12.72 5.12
N GLU A 252 21.00 -11.64 5.24
CA GLU A 252 21.48 -10.28 4.98
C GLU A 252 22.57 -9.87 5.98
N ARG A 253 22.39 -10.19 7.27
CA ARG A 253 23.38 -9.94 8.32
C ARG A 253 24.66 -10.73 8.10
N LEU A 254 24.56 -12.02 7.79
CA LEU A 254 25.72 -12.86 7.45
C LEU A 254 26.41 -12.35 6.18
N GLY A 255 25.66 -11.91 5.17
CA GLY A 255 26.25 -11.31 3.97
C GLY A 255 27.08 -10.07 4.30
N ALA A 256 26.56 -9.18 5.13
CA ALA A 256 27.26 -7.97 5.57
C ALA A 256 28.49 -8.28 6.45
N GLU A 257 28.42 -9.30 7.31
CA GLU A 257 29.54 -9.70 8.18
C GLU A 257 30.66 -10.42 7.40
N LEU A 258 30.29 -11.28 6.46
CA LEU A 258 31.23 -12.09 5.69
C LEU A 258 31.88 -11.33 4.53
N ASP A 259 31.21 -10.30 4.01
CA ASP A 259 31.70 -9.50 2.89
C ASP A 259 31.43 -7.99 3.06
N PRO A 260 32.04 -7.35 4.07
CA PRO A 260 31.82 -5.93 4.35
C PRO A 260 32.34 -5.01 3.22
N ASP A 261 33.35 -5.48 2.49
CA ASP A 261 33.98 -4.74 1.40
C ASP A 261 33.37 -5.06 0.01
N ASN A 262 32.39 -5.96 -0.06
CA ASN A 262 31.80 -6.46 -1.31
C ASN A 262 32.86 -7.05 -2.29
N LYS A 263 33.87 -7.74 -1.74
CA LYS A 263 34.96 -8.41 -2.47
C LYS A 263 34.69 -9.90 -2.71
N GLY A 264 33.57 -10.41 -2.21
CA GLY A 264 33.17 -11.81 -2.27
C GLY A 264 33.42 -12.56 -0.96
N ILE A 265 32.52 -13.48 -0.65
CA ILE A 265 32.60 -14.36 0.54
C ILE A 265 33.76 -15.35 0.36
N LYS A 266 34.62 -15.46 1.38
CA LYS A 266 35.76 -16.39 1.35
C LYS A 266 35.29 -17.86 1.32
N PRO A 267 36.03 -18.76 0.66
CA PRO A 267 35.60 -20.16 0.49
C PRO A 267 35.34 -20.93 1.80
N ASP A 268 36.06 -20.59 2.87
CA ASP A 268 35.93 -21.17 4.21
C ASP A 268 34.64 -20.74 4.94
N GLN A 269 34.10 -19.58 4.60
CA GLN A 269 32.87 -19.02 5.18
C GLN A 269 31.62 -19.34 4.37
N PHE A 270 31.81 -19.79 3.12
CA PHE A 270 30.73 -20.13 2.19
C PHE A 270 29.73 -21.19 2.72
N PRO A 271 30.13 -22.23 3.48
CA PRO A 271 29.19 -23.23 3.99
C PRO A 271 28.10 -22.64 4.89
N ALA A 272 28.46 -21.71 5.79
CA ALA A 272 27.52 -21.07 6.71
C ALA A 272 26.53 -20.17 5.97
N TYR A 273 27.01 -19.39 5.00
CA TYR A 273 26.15 -18.58 4.15
C TYR A 273 25.19 -19.45 3.32
N ARG A 274 25.70 -20.56 2.76
CA ARG A 274 24.91 -21.50 1.97
C ARG A 274 23.79 -22.14 2.78
N GLU A 275 24.07 -22.54 4.03
CA GLU A 275 23.06 -23.10 4.92
C GLU A 275 21.94 -22.11 5.22
N ALA A 276 22.29 -20.86 5.57
CA ALA A 276 21.31 -19.80 5.82
C ALA A 276 20.47 -19.50 4.56
N ALA A 277 21.10 -19.43 3.38
CA ALA A 277 20.40 -19.25 2.11
C ALA A 277 19.46 -20.43 1.78
N GLU A 278 19.85 -21.66 2.11
CA GLU A 278 19.00 -22.84 1.95
C GLU A 278 17.77 -22.79 2.89
N GLN A 279 17.94 -22.29 4.12
CA GLN A 279 16.81 -22.09 5.04
C GLN A 279 15.81 -21.06 4.52
N VAL A 280 16.27 -19.94 3.94
CA VAL A 280 15.40 -18.95 3.28
C VAL A 280 14.69 -19.59 2.09
N ARG A 281 15.38 -20.42 1.30
CA ARG A 281 14.77 -21.12 0.17
C ARG A 281 13.68 -22.10 0.62
N LYS A 282 13.91 -22.87 1.69
CA LYS A 282 12.89 -23.76 2.28
C LYS A 282 11.68 -22.97 2.79
N ALA A 283 11.90 -21.82 3.44
CA ALA A 283 10.81 -20.92 3.85
C ALA A 283 10.06 -20.33 2.64
N TYR A 284 10.76 -20.03 1.55
CA TYR A 284 10.17 -19.57 0.29
C TYR A 284 9.33 -20.66 -0.41
N GLU A 285 9.75 -21.93 -0.36
CA GLU A 285 8.94 -23.04 -0.87
C GLU A 285 7.63 -23.20 -0.07
N GLN A 286 7.67 -22.90 1.24
CA GLN A 286 6.47 -22.83 2.09
C GLN A 286 5.60 -21.59 1.84
N GLN A 287 6.07 -20.59 1.10
CA GLN A 287 5.25 -19.45 0.68
C GLN A 287 4.08 -19.89 -0.23
N GLY A 288 4.21 -21.05 -0.90
CA GLY A 288 3.09 -21.69 -1.60
C GLY A 288 1.94 -22.04 -0.66
N LEU A 289 2.25 -22.63 0.51
CA LEU A 289 1.27 -22.92 1.58
C LEU A 289 0.66 -21.63 2.14
N TYR A 290 1.47 -20.58 2.35
CA TYR A 290 0.96 -19.27 2.76
C TYR A 290 -0.11 -18.74 1.79
N ARG A 291 0.13 -18.80 0.48
CA ARG A 291 -0.83 -18.35 -0.54
C ARG A 291 -2.12 -19.19 -0.51
N ILE A 292 -2.02 -20.50 -0.29
CA ILE A 292 -3.17 -21.39 -0.15
C ILE A 292 -3.97 -21.04 1.12
N CYS A 293 -3.33 -20.91 2.27
CA CYS A 293 -3.98 -20.54 3.53
C CYS A 293 -4.66 -19.17 3.44
N LEU A 294 -4.02 -18.19 2.81
CA LEU A 294 -4.59 -16.87 2.59
C LEU A 294 -5.81 -16.94 1.66
N GLY A 295 -5.74 -17.74 0.59
CA GLY A 295 -6.86 -17.97 -0.31
C GLY A 295 -8.04 -18.64 0.38
N VAL A 296 -7.81 -19.66 1.21
CA VAL A 296 -8.84 -20.34 2.00
C VAL A 296 -9.47 -19.40 3.02
N ALA A 297 -8.67 -18.63 3.76
CA ALA A 297 -9.16 -17.65 4.73
C ALA A 297 -10.02 -16.58 4.04
N THR A 298 -9.58 -16.09 2.89
CA THR A 298 -10.32 -15.09 2.09
C THR A 298 -11.63 -15.68 1.56
N ALA A 299 -11.62 -16.91 1.03
CA ALA A 299 -12.82 -17.59 0.58
C ALA A 299 -13.82 -17.85 1.73
N ALA A 300 -13.33 -18.19 2.92
CA ALA A 300 -14.17 -18.37 4.11
C ALA A 300 -14.84 -17.06 4.54
N ILE A 301 -14.09 -15.96 4.57
CA ILE A 301 -14.63 -14.61 4.89
C ILE A 301 -15.67 -14.19 3.86
N LEU A 302 -15.38 -14.39 2.56
CA LEU A 302 -16.33 -14.10 1.49
C LEU A 302 -17.59 -14.98 1.58
N GLY A 303 -17.43 -16.25 1.95
CA GLY A 303 -18.54 -17.18 2.16
C GLY A 303 -19.44 -16.79 3.34
N GLU A 304 -18.85 -16.41 4.47
CA GLU A 304 -19.61 -15.87 5.61
C GLU A 304 -20.32 -14.58 5.26
N ALA A 305 -19.63 -13.63 4.61
CA ALA A 305 -20.23 -12.39 4.15
C ALA A 305 -21.40 -12.66 3.19
N TYR A 306 -21.23 -13.60 2.25
CA TYR A 306 -22.27 -14.01 1.32
C TYR A 306 -23.49 -14.60 2.05
N LEU A 307 -23.29 -15.50 3.01
CA LEU A 307 -24.37 -16.09 3.81
C LEU A 307 -25.05 -15.08 4.74
N PHE A 308 -24.30 -14.10 5.23
CA PHE A 308 -24.84 -13.02 6.07
C PHE A 308 -25.75 -12.09 5.25
N LEU A 309 -25.34 -11.78 4.02
CA LEU A 309 -26.11 -10.98 3.07
C LEU A 309 -27.32 -11.75 2.52
N HIS A 310 -27.14 -13.04 2.21
CA HIS A 310 -28.17 -13.93 1.68
C HIS A 310 -28.64 -14.86 2.78
N LYS A 311 -29.31 -14.30 3.81
CA LYS A 311 -29.98 -15.13 4.81
C LYS A 311 -30.89 -16.11 4.08
N PRO A 312 -30.65 -17.42 4.16
CA PRO A 312 -31.53 -18.38 3.54
C PRO A 312 -32.92 -18.15 4.15
N GLN A 313 -33.92 -17.93 3.29
CA GLN A 313 -35.29 -17.80 3.77
C GLN A 313 -35.57 -19.00 4.67
N PRO A 314 -36.07 -18.79 5.90
CA PRO A 314 -36.37 -19.89 6.80
C PRO A 314 -37.34 -20.78 6.05
N ARG A 315 -36.85 -21.94 5.58
CA ARG A 315 -37.73 -22.95 5.02
C ARG A 315 -38.69 -23.29 6.16
N PRO A 316 -40.01 -23.13 5.97
CA PRO A 316 -40.95 -23.51 7.01
C PRO A 316 -40.62 -24.95 7.37
N THR A 317 -40.24 -25.18 8.64
CA THR A 317 -40.00 -26.53 9.11
C THR A 317 -41.33 -27.26 8.95
N SER A 318 -41.37 -28.27 8.09
CA SER A 318 -42.56 -29.07 7.85
C SER A 318 -43.08 -29.68 9.15
N PHE A 319 -42.18 -29.88 10.12
CA PHE A 319 -42.48 -30.23 11.49
C PHE A 319 -42.85 -29.02 12.36
N PHE A 320 -44.03 -29.06 12.96
CA PHE A 320 -44.39 -28.19 14.07
C PHE A 320 -44.96 -28.99 15.23
N TRP A 321 -44.57 -28.58 16.44
CA TRP A 321 -45.05 -29.16 17.68
C TRP A 321 -46.02 -28.18 18.30
N ARG A 322 -47.25 -28.63 18.59
CA ARG A 322 -48.23 -27.80 19.33
C ARG A 322 -48.69 -28.55 20.57
N PRO A 323 -48.77 -27.87 21.74
CA PRO A 323 -49.43 -28.46 22.89
C PRO A 323 -50.89 -28.72 22.54
N SER A 324 -51.39 -29.91 22.87
CA SER A 324 -52.79 -30.27 22.69
C SER A 324 -53.66 -29.39 23.59
N ALA A 325 -54.68 -28.74 23.01
CA ALA A 325 -55.60 -27.89 23.77
C ALA A 325 -56.63 -28.70 24.58
N THR A 326 -56.77 -29.99 24.28
CA THR A 326 -57.82 -30.86 24.83
C THR A 326 -57.27 -32.04 25.64
N SER A 327 -55.95 -32.21 25.71
CA SER A 327 -55.33 -33.29 26.49
C SER A 327 -53.93 -32.94 26.98
N TYR A 328 -53.46 -33.62 28.04
CA TYR A 328 -52.04 -33.64 28.42
C TYR A 328 -51.26 -34.45 27.37
N GLY A 329 -50.96 -33.82 26.23
CA GLY A 329 -50.32 -34.47 25.09
C GLY A 329 -49.67 -33.47 24.14
N LEU A 330 -48.71 -33.97 23.37
CA LEU A 330 -47.93 -33.20 22.40
C LEU A 330 -48.38 -33.61 20.99
N THR A 331 -48.92 -32.67 20.21
CA THR A 331 -49.35 -32.97 18.85
C THR A 331 -48.21 -32.69 17.88
N ILE A 332 -47.84 -33.72 17.10
CA ILE A 332 -46.83 -33.64 16.05
C ILE A 332 -47.54 -33.44 14.71
N GLY A 333 -47.32 -32.29 14.06
CA GLY A 333 -47.87 -31.99 12.74
C GLY A 333 -46.78 -31.94 11.67
N TYR A 334 -47.03 -32.60 10.54
CA TYR A 334 -46.23 -32.49 9.32
C TYR A 334 -47.02 -31.76 8.24
N ARG A 335 -46.49 -30.66 7.70
CA ARG A 335 -47.08 -29.94 6.55
C ARG A 335 -46.24 -30.22 5.31
N PHE A 336 -46.83 -30.88 4.32
CA PHE A 336 -46.24 -31.07 3.00
C PHE A 336 -46.24 -29.77 2.20
#